data_AF-A0A1E5GTW0-F1
#
_entry.id   AF-A0A1E5GTW0-F1
#
_cell.length_a   1.000
_cell.length_b   1.000
_cell.length_c   1.000
_cell.angle_alpha   90.00
_cell.angle_beta   90.00
_cell.angle_gamma   90.00
#
_symmetry.space_group_name_H-M   'P 1'
#
loop_
_entity.id
_entity.type
_entity.pdbx_description
1 polymer ?
#
loop_
_entity_poly.entity_id
_entity_poly.type
_entity_poly.pdbx_seq_one_letter_code
_entity_poly.pdbx_strand_id
1 'polypeptide(L)'
;MEGVKKMIQTENKQPIKEISHQDIFSLYDMWEQLQSWQEILPVLERFFSDRKRPVDKQQIARKYYACSQVFTLFYVDFNQSMERMEKQLLELRSKKKV
;
A
#
# COMPACT_ATOMS: atom_id res chain seq x y z
N MET A 1 30.16 21.88 -31.98
CA MET A 1 29.89 22.57 -30.70
C MET A 1 29.05 21.64 -29.87
N GLU A 2 29.68 20.82 -29.02
CA GLU A 2 28.95 19.94 -28.11
C GLU A 2 28.30 20.79 -27.01
N GLY A 3 26.97 20.83 -27.00
CA GLY A 3 26.21 21.51 -25.95
C GLY A 3 26.43 20.79 -24.63
N VAL A 4 27.04 21.48 -23.66
CA VAL A 4 27.19 20.98 -22.29
C VAL A 4 25.81 20.73 -21.71
N LYS A 5 25.41 19.47 -21.60
CA LYS A 5 24.18 19.03 -20.93
C LYS A 5 24.34 19.39 -19.45
N LYS A 6 23.67 20.45 -18.99
CA LYS A 6 23.65 20.83 -17.56
C LYS A 6 22.99 19.70 -16.77
N MET A 7 23.82 18.95 -16.05
CA MET A 7 23.40 17.87 -15.16
C MET A 7 22.73 18.48 -13.93
N ILE A 8 21.48 18.12 -13.66
CA ILE A 8 20.72 18.71 -12.55
C ILE A 8 21.15 18.01 -11.26
N GLN A 9 21.58 18.78 -10.26
CA GLN A 9 22.12 18.23 -9.02
C GLN A 9 21.44 18.85 -7.81
N THR A 10 21.40 18.10 -6.70
CA THR A 10 21.00 18.61 -5.38
C THR A 10 22.06 19.58 -4.83
N GLU A 11 21.76 20.29 -3.74
CA GLU A 11 22.72 21.16 -3.03
C GLU A 11 24.01 20.44 -2.64
N ASN A 12 23.92 19.13 -2.36
CA ASN A 12 25.05 18.25 -2.04
C ASN A 12 25.71 17.64 -3.29
N LYS A 13 25.48 18.21 -4.49
CA LYS A 13 26.02 17.76 -5.78
C LYS A 13 25.66 16.33 -6.17
N GLN A 14 24.54 15.80 -5.66
CA GLN A 14 24.08 14.46 -6.02
C GLN A 14 23.19 14.54 -7.26
N PRO A 15 23.34 13.62 -8.23
CA PRO A 15 22.49 13.63 -9.43
C PRO A 15 21.05 13.27 -9.09
N ILE A 16 20.09 13.97 -9.69
CA ILE A 16 18.67 13.83 -9.36
C ILE A 16 18.06 12.67 -10.16
N LYS A 17 17.22 11.85 -9.52
CA LYS A 17 16.48 10.80 -10.22
C LYS A 17 15.42 11.43 -11.12
N GLU A 18 15.31 10.94 -12.35
CA GLU A 18 14.22 11.32 -13.24
C GLU A 18 12.93 10.61 -12.78
N ILE A 19 12.02 11.39 -12.19
CA ILE A 19 10.68 10.92 -11.79
C ILE A 19 9.67 11.56 -12.74
N SER A 20 8.90 10.72 -13.43
CA SER A 20 7.84 11.12 -14.34
C SER A 20 6.53 11.38 -13.60
N HIS A 21 5.62 12.16 -14.20
CA HIS A 21 4.27 12.33 -13.66
C HIS A 21 3.52 10.99 -13.52
N GLN A 22 3.76 10.03 -14.40
CA GLN A 22 3.16 8.70 -14.32
C GLN A 22 3.63 7.92 -13.09
N ASP A 23 4.88 8.11 -12.66
CA ASP A 23 5.38 7.49 -11.43
C ASP A 23 4.68 8.05 -10.20
N ILE A 24 4.49 9.37 -10.15
CA ILE A 24 3.80 10.05 -9.06
C ILE A 24 2.35 9.57 -9.00
N PHE A 25 1.67 9.49 -10.15
CA PHE A 25 0.30 9.00 -10.23
C PHE A 25 0.21 7.54 -9.77
N SER A 26 1.13 6.68 -10.20
CA SER A 26 1.14 5.26 -9.82
C SER A 26 1.37 5.06 -8.32
N LEU A 27 2.21 5.90 -7.69
CA LEU A 27 2.40 5.90 -6.24
C LEU A 27 1.14 6.35 -5.50
N TYR A 28 0.42 7.33 -6.05
CA TYR A 28 -0.81 7.85 -5.46
C TYR A 28 -1.96 6.84 -5.53
N ASP A 29 -2.15 6.18 -6.67
CA ASP A 29 -3.13 5.10 -6.86
C ASP A 29 -2.91 3.96 -5.87
N MET A 30 -1.65 3.56 -5.69
CA MET A 30 -1.29 2.52 -4.71
C MET A 30 -1.53 2.98 -3.27
N TRP A 31 -1.30 4.26 -2.96
CA TRP A 31 -1.60 4.81 -1.65
C TRP A 31 -3.10 4.83 -1.35
N GLU A 32 -3.95 5.19 -2.33
CA GLU A 32 -5.41 5.12 -2.18
C GLU A 32 -5.90 3.69 -1.93
N GLN A 33 -5.35 2.71 -2.66
CA GLN A 33 -5.65 1.29 -2.45
C GLN A 33 -5.32 0.85 -1.02
N LEU A 34 -4.15 1.23 -0.51
CA LEU A 34 -3.75 0.93 0.88
C LEU A 34 -4.66 1.65 1.90
N GLN A 35 -5.05 2.88 1.61
CA GLN A 35 -5.93 3.65 2.49
C GLN A 35 -7.34 3.05 2.58
N SER A 36 -7.85 2.44 1.50
CA SER A 36 -9.16 1.77 1.51
C SER A 36 -9.27 0.69 2.59
N TRP A 37 -8.15 0.07 2.98
CA TRP A 37 -8.11 -0.95 4.02
C TRP A 37 -8.21 -0.39 5.45
N GLN A 38 -7.97 0.92 5.65
CA GLN A 38 -8.10 1.56 6.96
C GLN A 38 -9.53 1.52 7.49
N GLU A 39 -10.55 1.46 6.64
CA GLU A 39 -11.95 1.38 7.06
C GLU A 39 -12.37 -0.05 7.46
N ILE A 40 -11.71 -1.06 6.90
CA ILE A 40 -12.05 -2.48 7.10
C ILE A 40 -11.42 -3.03 8.39
N LEU A 41 -10.19 -2.60 8.72
CA LEU A 41 -9.46 -3.08 9.91
C LEU A 41 -10.21 -2.83 11.24
N PRO A 42 -10.85 -1.66 11.47
CA PRO A 42 -11.66 -1.43 12.68
C PRO A 42 -12.85 -2.37 12.83
N VAL A 43 -13.42 -2.86 11.72
CA VAL A 43 -14.54 -3.83 11.76
C VAL A 43 -14.05 -5.17 12.33
N LEU A 44 -12.89 -5.63 11.86
CA LEU A 44 -12.25 -6.83 12.38
C LEU A 44 -11.84 -6.63 13.84
N GLU A 45 -11.20 -5.51 14.17
CA GLU A 45 -10.77 -5.18 15.53
C GLU A 45 -11.95 -5.19 16.52
N ARG A 46 -13.06 -4.52 16.19
CA ARG A 46 -14.27 -4.50 17.03
C ARG A 46 -14.86 -5.88 17.27
N PHE A 47 -14.81 -6.77 16.29
CA PHE A 47 -15.32 -8.12 16.45
C PHE A 47 -14.43 -8.96 17.37
N PHE A 48 -13.11 -8.95 17.16
CA PHE A 48 -12.18 -9.79 17.93
C PHE A 48 -11.82 -9.23 19.31
N SER A 49 -12.01 -7.93 19.55
CA SER A 49 -11.78 -7.30 20.86
C SER A 49 -12.94 -7.50 21.85
N ASP A 50 -14.14 -7.88 21.38
CA ASP A 50 -15.30 -8.09 22.24
C ASP A 50 -15.23 -9.46 22.96
N ARG A 51 -14.56 -9.46 24.12
CA ARG A 51 -14.35 -10.65 24.96
C ARG A 51 -15.45 -10.91 25.99
N LYS A 52 -16.47 -10.04 26.10
CA LYS A 52 -17.42 -10.04 27.23
C LYS A 52 -18.89 -10.32 26.85
N ARG A 53 -19.18 -10.67 25.59
CA ARG A 53 -20.57 -10.94 25.16
C ARG A 53 -21.17 -12.20 25.78
N PRO A 54 -22.45 -12.17 26.19
CA PRO A 54 -23.24 -13.37 26.46
C PRO A 54 -23.23 -14.31 25.23
N VAL A 55 -23.06 -15.60 25.48
CA VAL A 55 -22.64 -16.58 24.48
C VAL A 55 -23.83 -17.07 23.64
N ASP A 56 -24.29 -16.27 22.68
CA ASP A 56 -25.04 -16.80 21.54
C ASP A 56 -24.06 -17.43 20.54
N LYS A 57 -23.84 -18.74 20.69
CA LYS A 57 -22.88 -19.51 19.86
C LYS A 57 -23.21 -19.44 18.36
N GLN A 58 -24.49 -19.42 17.99
CA GLN A 58 -24.88 -19.36 16.57
C GLN A 58 -24.58 -17.99 15.97
N GLN A 59 -24.89 -16.92 16.70
CA GLN A 59 -24.59 -15.56 16.27
C GLN A 59 -23.08 -15.33 16.16
N ILE A 60 -22.29 -15.84 17.10
CA ILE A 60 -20.83 -15.77 17.07
C ILE A 60 -20.28 -16.50 15.84
N ALA A 61 -20.76 -17.73 15.56
CA ALA A 61 -20.31 -18.49 14.39
C ALA A 61 -20.58 -17.77 13.07
N ARG A 62 -21.77 -17.16 12.91
CA ARG A 62 -22.12 -16.37 11.72
C ARG A 62 -21.24 -15.13 11.56
N LYS A 63 -21.04 -14.37 12.64
CA LYS A 63 -20.19 -13.16 12.63
C LYS A 63 -18.73 -13.52 12.39
N TYR A 64 -18.25 -14.61 12.97
CA TYR A 64 -16.90 -15.13 12.73
C TYR A 64 -16.70 -15.49 11.27
N TYR A 65 -17.64 -16.23 10.67
CA TYR A 65 -17.57 -16.56 9.24
C TYR A 65 -17.54 -15.30 8.36
N ALA A 66 -18.37 -14.30 8.64
CA ALA A 66 -18.32 -13.03 7.91
C ALA A 66 -16.96 -12.33 8.07
N CYS A 67 -16.43 -12.25 9.29
CA CYS A 67 -15.13 -11.65 9.54
C CYS A 67 -13.97 -12.44 8.90
N SER A 68 -14.06 -13.77 8.82
CA SER A 68 -13.05 -14.59 8.16
C SER A 68 -13.02 -14.32 6.66
N GLN A 69 -14.19 -14.15 6.00
CA GLN A 69 -14.23 -13.77 4.59
C GLN A 69 -13.58 -12.40 4.36
N VAL A 70 -13.92 -11.41 5.18
CA VAL A 70 -13.31 -10.06 5.11
C VAL A 70 -11.80 -10.13 5.33
N PHE A 71 -11.34 -10.89 6.33
CA PHE A 71 -9.92 -11.08 6.60
C PHE A 71 -9.19 -11.76 5.44
N THR A 72 -9.78 -12.80 4.84
CA THR A 72 -9.18 -13.49 3.69
C THR A 72 -9.01 -12.54 2.50
N LEU A 73 -10.03 -11.73 2.19
CA LEU A 73 -9.95 -10.74 1.12
C LEU A 73 -8.87 -9.68 1.41
N PHE A 74 -8.86 -9.13 2.63
CA PHE A 74 -7.82 -8.21 3.08
C PHE A 74 -6.43 -8.83 2.95
N TYR A 75 -6.24 -10.05 3.44
CA TYR A 75 -4.94 -10.71 3.45
C TYR A 75 -4.41 -10.93 2.03
N VAL A 76 -5.26 -11.37 1.11
CA VAL A 76 -4.85 -11.58 -0.30
C VAL A 76 -4.49 -10.24 -0.95
N ASP A 77 -5.35 -9.23 -0.85
CA ASP A 77 -5.11 -7.95 -1.51
C ASP A 77 -3.93 -7.18 -0.89
N PHE A 78 -3.77 -7.22 0.43
CA PHE A 78 -2.64 -6.62 1.13
C PHE A 78 -1.31 -7.21 0.63
N ASN A 79 -1.21 -8.55 0.55
CA ASN A 79 0.01 -9.19 0.04
C ASN A 79 0.32 -8.81 -1.41
N GLN A 80 -0.71 -8.78 -2.27
CA GLN A 80 -0.55 -8.34 -3.66
C GLN A 80 -0.13 -6.87 -3.76
N SER A 81 -0.68 -6.01 -2.91
CA SER A 81 -0.33 -4.59 -2.84
C SER A 81 1.11 -4.39 -2.37
N MET A 82 1.56 -5.17 -1.39
CA MET A 82 2.96 -5.16 -0.92
C MET A 82 3.94 -5.58 -2.02
N GLU A 83 3.64 -6.64 -2.77
CA GLU A 83 4.47 -7.06 -3.91
C GLU A 83 4.51 -6.00 -5.03
N ARG A 84 3.38 -5.37 -5.34
CA ARG A 84 3.31 -4.28 -6.31
C ARG A 84 4.14 -3.09 -5.86
N MET A 85 4.06 -2.72 -4.58
CA MET A 85 4.84 -1.63 -4.01
C MET A 85 6.34 -1.88 -4.09
N GLU A 86 6.77 -3.09 -3.75
CA GLU A 86 8.18 -3.47 -3.85
C GLU A 86 8.69 -3.34 -5.29
N LYS A 87 7.92 -3.82 -6.27
CA LYS A 87 8.26 -3.69 -7.70
C LYS A 87 8.37 -2.22 -8.13
N GLN A 88 7.37 -1.39 -7.79
CA GLN A 88 7.40 0.04 -8.12
C GLN A 88 8.61 0.76 -7.48
N LEU A 89 8.94 0.42 -6.23
CA LEU A 89 10.11 0.98 -5.55
C LEU A 89 11.43 0.55 -6.22
N LEU A 90 11.54 -0.71 -6.64
CA LEU A 90 12.70 -1.21 -7.37
C LEU A 90 12.87 -0.51 -8.72
N GLU A 91 11.77 -0.32 -9.45
CA GLU A 91 11.76 0.41 -10.72
C GLU A 91 12.25 1.86 -10.52
N LEU A 92 11.69 2.59 -9.56
CA LEU A 92 12.12 3.96 -9.25
C LEU A 92 13.59 4.03 -8.82
N ARG A 93 14.05 3.07 -8.02
CA ARG A 93 15.46 2.95 -7.65
C ARG A 93 16.37 2.66 -8.83
N SER A 94 15.89 1.97 -9.87
CA SER A 94 16.66 1.65 -11.07
C SER A 94 16.73 2.79 -12.10
N LYS A 95 15.84 3.80 -12.01
CA LYS A 95 15.75 4.88 -13.00
C LYS A 95 17.04 5.67 -13.19
N LYS A 96 17.26 6.16 -14.41
CA LYS A 96 18.41 7.00 -14.73
C LYS A 96 18.35 8.31 -13.94
N LYS A 97 19.52 8.89 -13.72
CA LYS A 97 19.65 10.22 -13.12
C LYS A 97 19.80 11.25 -14.24
N VAL A 98 19.17 12.41 -14.06
CA VAL A 98 19.25 13.60 -14.94
C VAL A 98 20.22 14.63 -14.38
#